data_AF-A0A8J6BJ53-F1
#
_entry.id   AF-A0A8J6BJ53-F1
#
_cell.length_a   1.000
_cell.length_b   1.000
_cell.length_c   1.000
_cell.angle_alpha   90.00
_cell.angle_beta   90.00
_cell.angle_gamma   90.00
#
_symmetry.space_group_name_H-M   'P 1'
#
loop_
_entity.id
_entity.type
_entity.pdbx_description
1 polymer ?
#
loop_
_entity_poly.entity_id
_entity_poly.type
_entity_poly.pdbx_seq_one_letter_code
_entity_poly.pdbx_strand_id
1 'polypeptide(L)'
;MFGLFIEGFDLGRLQISKERVNDVILPKWAQSPEDFIRKHRKALESEYVSAHLHEWIDLIFGYKQRGPAAVEALNVFYYCSYEGAVDLDAIADEKERKAIEGMINNFGQTPCQLLKV
;
A
#
# COMPACT_ATOMS: atom_id res chain seq x y z
N MET A 1 -1.42 19.28 -0.05
CA MET A 1 -0.38 18.43 -0.67
C MET A 1 0.16 17.52 0.42
N PHE A 2 0.01 16.19 0.30
CA PHE A 2 0.56 15.26 1.31
C PHE A 2 2.07 15.49 1.43
N GLY A 3 2.54 15.93 2.60
CA GLY A 3 3.95 16.28 2.87
C GLY A 3 4.17 17.69 3.44
N LEU A 4 3.18 18.58 3.32
CA LEU A 4 3.16 19.90 3.96
C LEU A 4 1.97 19.97 4.91
N PHE A 5 2.21 20.26 6.19
CA PHE A 5 1.14 20.54 7.16
C PHE A 5 0.71 21.99 7.02
N ILE A 6 -0.10 22.23 5.98
CA ILE A 6 -0.56 23.56 5.57
C ILE A 6 -1.41 24.25 6.66
N GLU A 7 -1.99 23.49 7.59
CA GLU A 7 -2.93 24.01 8.60
C GLU A 7 -2.35 24.15 10.03
N GLY A 8 -1.04 23.96 10.24
CA GLY A 8 -0.41 24.17 11.55
C GLY A 8 -0.92 23.24 12.66
N PHE A 9 -1.43 22.06 12.27
CA PHE A 9 -2.00 21.06 13.18
C PHE A 9 -1.00 20.63 14.26
N ASP A 10 -1.45 20.45 15.50
CA ASP A 10 -0.60 19.93 16.57
C ASP A 10 -0.52 18.40 16.50
N LEU A 11 0.62 17.90 16.01
CA LEU A 11 0.93 16.47 15.91
C LEU A 11 1.70 15.95 17.12
N GLY A 12 1.93 16.80 18.13
CA GLY A 12 2.66 16.46 19.33
C GLY A 12 4.17 16.41 19.15
N ARG A 13 4.83 15.56 19.96
CA ARG A 13 6.29 15.45 20.04
C ARG A 13 6.73 14.00 20.03
N LEU A 14 7.90 13.75 19.44
CA LEU A 14 8.53 12.44 19.47
C LEU A 14 8.85 12.04 20.92
N GLN A 15 8.57 10.77 21.27
CA GLN A 15 8.71 10.29 22.64
C GLN A 15 10.15 10.37 23.15
N ILE A 16 11.12 10.06 22.29
CA ILE A 16 12.56 10.00 22.63
C ILE A 16 13.21 11.38 22.49
N SER A 17 13.23 11.97 21.29
CA SER A 17 13.94 13.24 21.05
C SER A 17 13.20 14.47 21.59
N LYS A 18 11.92 14.35 21.95
CA LYS A 18 11.03 15.46 22.34
C LYS A 18 10.85 16.55 21.28
N GLU A 19 11.31 16.29 20.07
CA GLU A 19 11.14 17.19 18.93
C GLU A 19 9.68 17.28 18.52
N ARG A 20 9.25 18.47 18.14
CA ARG A 20 7.89 18.71 17.65
C ARG A 20 7.74 18.05 16.29
N VAL A 21 6.66 17.28 16.13
CA VAL A 21 6.29 16.71 14.83
C VAL A 21 5.66 17.83 14.01
N ASN A 22 6.29 18.13 12.88
CA ASN A 22 5.85 19.11 11.88
C ASN A 22 5.99 18.46 10.50
N ASP A 23 6.33 19.23 9.46
CA ASP A 23 6.51 18.78 8.08
C ASP A 23 7.36 17.52 7.94
N VAL A 24 7.03 16.73 6.91
CA VAL A 24 7.77 15.52 6.58
C VAL A 24 9.21 15.90 6.27
N ILE A 25 10.15 15.23 6.96
CA ILE A 25 11.57 15.41 6.72
C ILE A 25 11.89 14.84 5.34
N LEU A 26 12.28 15.71 4.41
CA LEU A 26 12.60 15.30 3.05
C LEU A 26 13.99 14.67 2.95
N PRO A 27 14.20 13.72 2.02
CA PRO A 27 15.53 13.26 1.68
C PRO A 27 16.43 14.40 1.20
N LYS A 28 17.75 14.30 1.43
CA LYS A 28 18.75 15.34 1.08
C LYS A 28 18.72 15.78 -0.39
N TRP A 29 18.24 14.93 -1.29
CA TRP A 29 18.15 15.22 -2.72
C TRP A 29 16.91 16.02 -3.10
N ALA A 30 15.95 16.27 -2.20
CA ALA A 30 14.76 17.08 -2.45
C ALA A 30 14.87 18.44 -1.73
N GLN A 31 14.70 19.52 -2.49
CA GLN A 31 14.80 20.89 -1.95
C GLN A 31 13.49 21.41 -1.37
N SER A 32 12.37 20.87 -1.85
CA SER A 32 11.02 21.18 -1.38
C SER A 32 10.11 19.97 -1.65
N PRO A 33 8.90 19.93 -1.06
CA PRO A 33 7.91 18.88 -1.33
C PRO A 33 7.49 18.83 -2.81
N GLU A 34 7.43 19.98 -3.48
CA GLU A 34 7.17 20.06 -4.92
C GLU A 34 8.31 19.45 -5.73
N ASP A 35 9.56 19.73 -5.34
CA ASP A 35 10.74 19.14 -5.96
C ASP A 35 10.81 17.62 -5.74
N PHE A 36 10.45 17.16 -4.54
CA PHE A 36 10.31 15.73 -4.21
C PHE A 36 9.31 15.04 -5.13
N ILE A 37 8.09 15.56 -5.24
CA ILE A 37 7.02 15.02 -6.09
C ILE A 37 7.44 15.06 -7.56
N ARG A 38 8.04 16.16 -8.01
CA ARG A 38 8.51 16.32 -9.39
C ARG A 38 9.57 15.28 -9.74
N LYS A 39 10.52 15.01 -8.85
CA LYS A 39 11.56 14.00 -9.04
C LYS A 39 10.99 12.58 -9.05
N HIS A 40 10.06 12.26 -8.14
CA HIS A 40 9.36 10.97 -8.16
C HIS A 40 8.54 10.77 -9.44
N ARG A 41 7.83 11.79 -9.92
CA ARG A 41 7.12 11.72 -11.21
C ARG A 41 8.08 11.49 -12.37
N LYS A 42 9.21 12.20 -12.41
CA LYS A 42 10.24 11.98 -13.43
C LYS A 42 10.81 10.55 -13.40
N ALA A 43 10.99 9.97 -12.22
CA ALA A 43 11.44 8.59 -12.09
C ALA A 43 10.38 7.59 -12.58
N LEU A 44 9.10 7.82 -12.24
CA LEU A 44 7.97 7.01 -12.69
C LEU A 44 7.83 6.99 -14.22
N GLU A 45 8.05 8.14 -14.88
CA GLU A 45 7.96 8.29 -16.34
C GLU A 45 9.30 7.99 -17.06
N SER A 46 10.27 7.37 -16.39
CA SER A 46 11.56 7.04 -16.99
C SER A 46 11.48 5.78 -17.86
N GLU A 47 12.36 5.67 -18.86
CA GLU A 47 12.46 4.49 -19.73
C GLU A 47 12.62 3.19 -18.94
N TYR A 48 13.40 3.22 -17.84
CA TYR A 48 13.58 2.08 -16.96
C TYR A 48 12.24 1.62 -16.37
N VAL A 49 11.47 2.54 -15.79
CA VAL A 49 10.16 2.18 -15.22
C VAL A 49 9.20 1.75 -16.33
N SER A 50 9.16 2.44 -17.46
CA SER A 50 8.32 2.03 -18.60
C SER A 50 8.62 0.61 -19.07
N ALA A 51 9.91 0.23 -19.11
CA ALA A 51 10.32 -1.12 -19.50
C ALA A 51 9.93 -2.20 -18.49
N HIS A 52 9.84 -1.88 -17.20
CA HIS A 52 9.66 -2.86 -16.12
C HIS A 52 8.32 -2.76 -15.36
N LEU A 53 7.49 -1.73 -15.61
CA LEU A 53 6.25 -1.49 -14.86
C LEU A 53 5.28 -2.67 -14.97
N HIS A 54 5.26 -3.36 -16.11
CA HIS A 54 4.45 -4.54 -16.33
C HIS A 54 4.75 -5.68 -15.33
N GLU A 55 5.99 -5.79 -14.85
CA GLU A 55 6.37 -6.79 -13.85
C GLU A 55 5.75 -6.50 -12.48
N TRP A 56 5.60 -5.20 -12.12
CA TRP A 56 4.85 -4.79 -10.93
C TRP A 56 3.35 -5.01 -11.11
N ILE A 57 2.82 -4.75 -12.32
CA ILE A 57 1.42 -5.05 -12.65
C ILE A 57 1.15 -6.55 -12.49
N ASP A 58 2.08 -7.42 -12.86
CA ASP A 58 1.94 -8.88 -12.67
C ASP A 58 1.79 -9.27 -11.19
N LEU A 59 2.48 -8.56 -10.29
CA LEU A 59 2.41 -8.80 -8.84
C LEU A 59 1.07 -8.34 -8.26
N ILE A 60 0.59 -7.16 -8.67
CA ILE A 60 -0.58 -6.52 -8.05
C ILE A 60 -1.89 -6.92 -8.70
N PHE A 61 -1.92 -7.12 -10.02
CA PHE A 61 -3.12 -7.36 -10.82
C PHE A 61 -3.04 -8.59 -11.75
N GLY A 62 -1.84 -9.13 -11.97
CA GLY A 62 -1.61 -10.23 -12.92
C GLY A 62 -1.40 -11.59 -12.25
N TYR A 63 -0.74 -12.49 -12.98
CA TYR A 63 -0.65 -13.92 -12.61
C TYR A 63 0.21 -14.19 -11.36
N LYS A 64 1.07 -13.24 -10.95
CA LYS A 64 1.90 -13.37 -9.73
C LYS A 64 1.20 -12.89 -8.45
N GLN A 65 -0.09 -12.55 -8.52
CA GLN A 65 -0.87 -12.16 -7.34
C GLN A 65 -1.25 -13.36 -6.45
N ARG A 66 -1.44 -14.55 -7.05
CA ARG A 66 -1.91 -15.77 -6.35
C ARG A 66 -1.23 -17.02 -6.89
N GLY A 67 -1.38 -18.14 -6.18
CA GLY A 67 -0.88 -19.45 -6.61
C GLY A 67 0.66 -19.59 -6.51
N PRO A 68 1.25 -20.61 -7.16
CA PRO A 68 2.69 -20.89 -7.07
C PRO A 68 3.58 -19.72 -7.49
N ALA A 69 3.19 -18.97 -8.53
CA ALA A 69 3.94 -17.81 -9.02
C ALA A 69 4.05 -16.70 -7.96
N ALA A 70 3.02 -16.52 -7.11
CA ALA A 70 3.08 -15.59 -6.00
C ALA A 70 4.03 -16.05 -4.89
N VAL A 71 4.10 -17.37 -4.62
CA VAL A 71 5.05 -17.93 -3.65
C VAL A 71 6.48 -17.73 -4.12
N GLU A 72 6.76 -18.04 -5.39
CA GLU A 72 8.07 -17.84 -6.01
C GLU A 72 8.50 -16.37 -6.01
N ALA A 73 7.56 -15.45 -6.19
CA ALA A 73 7.78 -14.01 -6.16
C ALA A 73 7.75 -13.39 -4.75
N LEU A 74 7.55 -14.19 -3.69
CA LEU A 74 7.40 -13.72 -2.30
C LEU A 74 6.27 -12.69 -2.11
N ASN A 75 5.16 -12.90 -2.81
CA ASN A 75 4.03 -11.96 -2.94
C ASN A 75 2.70 -12.56 -2.40
N VAL A 76 2.77 -13.36 -1.33
CA VAL A 76 1.59 -13.96 -0.69
C VAL A 76 1.19 -13.14 0.54
N PHE A 77 -0.05 -12.66 0.54
CA PHE A 77 -0.66 -11.91 1.63
C PHE A 77 -1.58 -12.80 2.48
N TYR A 78 -2.10 -12.26 3.58
CA TYR A 78 -3.03 -12.98 4.44
C TYR A 78 -4.33 -13.32 3.68
N TYR A 79 -4.88 -14.53 3.89
CA TYR A 79 -5.93 -15.07 3.03
C TYR A 79 -7.19 -14.19 2.96
N CYS A 80 -7.60 -13.53 4.05
CA CYS A 80 -8.76 -12.63 4.07
C CYS A 80 -8.59 -11.38 3.18
N SER A 81 -7.36 -11.04 2.78
CA SER A 81 -7.14 -9.92 1.87
C SER A 81 -7.57 -10.22 0.44
N TYR A 82 -7.74 -11.49 0.09
CA TYR A 82 -8.10 -11.91 -1.26
C TYR A 82 -9.61 -11.95 -1.45
N GLU A 83 -10.09 -11.28 -2.49
CA GLU A 83 -11.49 -11.38 -2.92
C GLU A 83 -11.93 -12.85 -3.06
N GLY A 84 -13.10 -13.15 -2.50
CA GLY A 84 -13.73 -14.47 -2.52
C GLY A 84 -13.13 -15.51 -1.56
N ALA A 85 -12.13 -15.16 -0.75
CA ALA A 85 -11.50 -16.10 0.17
C ALA A 85 -12.36 -16.42 1.41
N VAL A 86 -13.30 -15.53 1.76
CA VAL A 86 -14.24 -15.74 2.86
C VAL A 86 -15.65 -15.38 2.41
N ASP A 87 -16.60 -16.29 2.63
CA ASP A 87 -18.03 -16.02 2.52
C ASP A 87 -18.55 -15.58 3.90
N LEU A 88 -18.75 -14.27 4.07
CA LEU A 88 -19.20 -13.69 5.34
C LEU A 88 -20.63 -14.11 5.71
N ASP A 89 -21.47 -14.40 4.73
CA ASP A 89 -22.87 -14.76 4.98
C ASP A 89 -23.03 -16.22 5.40
N ALA A 90 -22.03 -17.07 5.09
CA ALA A 90 -21.96 -18.44 5.58
C ALA A 90 -21.52 -18.54 7.05
N ILE A 91 -21.06 -17.45 7.68
CA ILE A 91 -20.56 -17.45 9.06
C ILE A 91 -21.72 -17.25 10.04
N ALA A 92 -22.04 -18.31 10.77
CA ALA A 92 -23.14 -18.29 11.75
C ALA A 92 -22.78 -17.59 13.07
N ASP A 93 -21.51 -17.64 13.50
CA ASP A 93 -21.07 -16.94 14.70
C ASP A 93 -20.82 -15.46 14.42
N GLU A 94 -21.66 -14.62 15.01
CA GLU A 94 -21.61 -13.17 14.88
C GLU A 94 -20.28 -12.57 15.36
N LYS A 95 -19.61 -13.18 16.35
CA LYS A 95 -18.30 -12.70 16.82
C LYS A 95 -17.22 -12.95 15.79
N GLU A 96 -17.19 -14.15 15.23
CA GLU A 96 -16.27 -14.53 14.16
C GLU A 96 -16.48 -13.66 12.91
N ARG A 97 -17.74 -13.46 12.50
CA ARG A 97 -18.09 -12.58 11.37
C ARG A 97 -17.53 -11.18 11.56
N LYS A 98 -17.78 -10.55 12.71
CA LYS A 98 -17.26 -9.21 13.03
C LYS A 98 -15.74 -9.15 13.08
N ALA A 99 -15.09 -10.19 13.57
CA ALA A 99 -13.63 -10.25 13.59
C ALA A 99 -13.07 -10.24 12.16
N ILE A 100 -13.66 -11.03 11.25
CA ILE A 100 -13.21 -11.10 9.85
C ILE A 100 -13.53 -9.82 9.08
N GLU A 101 -14.71 -9.24 9.27
CA GLU A 101 -15.05 -7.92 8.72
C GLU A 101 -14.05 -6.86 9.20
N GLY A 102 -13.69 -6.90 10.48
CA GLY A 102 -12.65 -6.05 11.05
C GLY A 102 -11.29 -6.25 10.40
N MET A 103 -10.90 -7.50 10.11
CA MET A 103 -9.66 -7.81 9.38
C MET A 103 -9.67 -7.22 7.97
N ILE A 104 -10.73 -7.47 7.20
CA ILE A 104 -10.87 -7.03 5.82
C ILE A 104 -10.83 -5.49 5.74
N ASN A 105 -11.55 -4.81 6.63
CA ASN A 105 -11.70 -3.35 6.57
C ASN A 105 -10.45 -2.58 7.02
N ASN A 106 -9.62 -3.17 7.89
CA ASN A 106 -8.53 -2.44 8.55
C ASN A 106 -7.12 -2.94 8.24
N PHE A 107 -6.97 -4.17 7.70
CA PHE A 107 -5.65 -4.82 7.54
C PHE A 107 -5.30 -5.16 6.09
N GLY A 108 -6.09 -4.66 5.13
CA GLY A 108 -5.75 -4.66 3.72
C GLY A 108 -6.67 -5.52 2.85
N GLN A 109 -6.89 -5.02 1.64
CA GLN A 109 -7.65 -5.69 0.59
C GLN A 109 -6.78 -5.73 -0.67
N THR A 110 -6.49 -6.93 -1.16
CA THR A 110 -5.76 -7.14 -2.40
C THR A 110 -6.71 -6.79 -3.57
N PRO A 111 -6.29 -5.97 -4.54
CA PRO A 111 -7.12 -5.64 -5.69
C PRO A 111 -7.57 -6.87 -6.49
N CYS A 112 -8.66 -6.75 -7.24
CA CYS A 112 -9.12 -7.81 -8.14
C CYS A 112 -8.02 -8.15 -9.16
N GLN A 113 -7.81 -9.45 -9.40
CA GLN A 113 -6.88 -9.92 -10.43
C GLN A 113 -7.49 -9.67 -11.82
N LEU A 114 -6.85 -8.81 -12.61
CA LEU A 114 -7.34 -8.36 -13.91
C LEU A 114 -6.90 -9.28 -15.06
N LEU A 115 -5.71 -9.88 -14.94
CA LEU A 115 -5.11 -10.72 -15.98
C LEU A 115 -4.77 -12.09 -15.40
N LYS A 116 -5.35 -13.13 -16.00
CA LYS A 116 -5.09 -14.53 -15.68
C LYS A 116 -4.44 -15.14 -16.91
N VAL A 117 -3.16 -15.47 -16.82
CA VAL A 117 -2.47 -16.28 -17.84
C VAL A 117 -2.59 -17.74 -17.44
#